data_AF-A0A564YYI8-F1
#
_entry.id   AF-A0A564YYI8-F1
#
_cell.length_a   1.000
_cell.length_b   1.000
_cell.length_c   1.000
_cell.angle_alpha   90.00
_cell.angle_beta   90.00
_cell.angle_gamma   90.00
#
_symmetry.space_group_name_H-M   'P 1'
#
loop_
_entity.id
_entity.type
_entity.pdbx_description
1 polymer ?
#
loop_
_entity_poly.entity_id
_entity_poly.type
_entity_poly.pdbx_seq_one_letter_code
_entity_poly.pdbx_strand_id
1 'polypeptide(L)'
;MGVKIVTDSKFTINCATIWYFKWIKNGWKLANGAPVLLKADIQRLADELASPGLRVSWCHSPGHRGKWGNEQADQLANAGADLPHPPNSEQEIIQNSDDADYEFTENDV
;
A
#
# COMPACT_ATOMS: atom_id res chain seq x y z
N MET A 1 -19.80 -13.40 3.38
CA MET A 1 -19.22 -13.53 2.03
C MET A 1 -17.75 -13.17 2.11
N GLY A 2 -16.88 -13.86 1.39
CA GLY A 2 -15.45 -13.52 1.33
C GLY A 2 -15.10 -12.88 -0.01
N VAL A 3 -14.12 -12.00 -0.02
CA VAL A 3 -13.58 -11.35 -1.22
C VAL A 3 -12.17 -11.87 -1.46
N LYS A 4 -11.86 -12.21 -2.71
CA LYS A 4 -10.49 -12.55 -3.13
C LYS A 4 -9.89 -11.35 -3.85
N ILE A 5 -8.74 -10.87 -3.37
CA ILE A 5 -7.98 -9.80 -4.01
C ILE A 5 -6.76 -10.44 -4.67
N VAL A 6 -6.62 -10.21 -5.98
CA VAL A 6 -5.45 -10.61 -6.76
C VAL A 6 -4.67 -9.35 -7.08
N THR A 7 -3.39 -9.31 -6.71
CA THR A 7 -2.51 -8.16 -6.94
C THR A 7 -1.07 -8.64 -7.14
N ASP A 8 -0.30 -7.90 -7.91
CA ASP A 8 1.15 -8.07 -8.07
C ASP A 8 1.98 -7.24 -7.08
N SER A 9 1.32 -6.38 -6.30
CA SER A 9 1.97 -5.60 -5.25
C SER A 9 2.21 -6.43 -3.99
N LYS A 10 3.43 -6.93 -3.84
CA LYS A 10 3.90 -7.51 -2.56
C LYS A 10 3.83 -6.49 -1.43
N PHE A 11 4.14 -5.22 -1.71
CA PHE A 11 4.06 -4.13 -0.76
C PHE A 11 2.66 -4.04 -0.13
N THR A 12 1.61 -4.00 -0.96
CA THR A 12 0.22 -3.93 -0.50
C THR A 12 -0.16 -5.15 0.33
N ILE A 13 0.20 -6.36 -0.14
CA ILE A 13 -0.09 -7.59 0.61
C ILE A 13 0.60 -7.57 1.98
N ASN A 14 1.88 -7.20 2.03
CA ASN A 14 2.64 -7.19 3.28
C ASN A 14 2.12 -6.11 4.25
N CYS A 15 1.81 -4.90 3.77
CA CYS A 15 1.13 -3.86 4.55
C CYS A 15 -0.19 -4.39 5.14
N ALA A 16 -1.01 -5.06 4.35
CA ALA A 16 -2.32 -5.57 4.77
C ALA A 16 -2.25 -6.75 5.76
N THR A 17 -1.12 -7.46 5.84
CA THR A 17 -1.07 -8.78 6.52
C THR A 17 -0.01 -8.87 7.62
N ILE A 18 1.17 -8.29 7.43
CA ILE A 18 2.33 -8.51 8.30
C ILE A 18 2.85 -7.19 8.89
N TRP A 19 3.12 -6.20 8.04
CA TRP A 19 3.91 -5.03 8.45
C TRP A 19 3.13 -4.07 9.35
N TYR A 20 1.83 -3.84 9.10
CA TYR A 20 1.06 -2.93 9.95
C TYR A 20 1.08 -3.35 11.43
N PHE A 21 1.02 -4.65 11.72
CA PHE A 21 1.09 -5.16 13.08
C PHE A 21 2.43 -4.85 13.75
N LYS A 22 3.54 -4.91 12.99
CA LYS A 22 4.88 -4.59 13.50
C LYS A 22 5.01 -3.08 13.74
N TRP A 23 4.57 -2.27 12.79
CA TRP A 23 4.63 -0.82 12.90
C TRP A 23 3.76 -0.26 14.02
N ILE A 24 2.55 -0.79 14.24
CA ILE A 24 1.73 -0.42 15.41
C ILE A 24 2.51 -0.68 16.70
N LYS A 25 3.19 -1.83 16.83
CA LYS A 25 3.99 -2.15 18.02
C LYS A 25 5.21 -1.25 18.19
N ASN A 26 5.83 -0.83 17.10
CA ASN A 26 7.00 0.06 17.11
C ASN A 26 6.65 1.56 17.02
N GLY A 27 5.37 1.92 17.23
CA GLY A 27 4.94 3.33 17.22
C GLY A 27 5.05 4.02 15.86
N TRP A 28 4.85 3.28 14.77
CA TRP A 28 4.89 3.73 13.37
C TRP A 28 6.25 4.27 12.92
N LYS A 29 7.31 3.54 13.29
CA LYS A 29 8.69 3.80 12.86
C LYS A 29 9.26 2.62 12.09
N LEU A 30 10.02 2.95 11.05
CA LEU A 30 10.87 2.04 10.30
C LEU A 30 12.06 1.58 11.15
N ALA A 31 12.79 0.57 10.69
CA ALA A 31 13.96 0.02 11.38
C ALA A 31 15.08 1.06 11.59
N ASN A 32 15.21 2.03 10.67
CA ASN A 32 16.16 3.14 10.78
C ASN A 32 15.67 4.29 11.69
N GLY A 33 14.47 4.17 12.28
CA GLY A 33 13.85 5.16 13.14
C GLY A 33 13.03 6.24 12.43
N ALA A 34 13.05 6.29 11.09
CA ALA A 34 12.23 7.19 10.30
C ALA A 34 10.73 6.85 10.43
N PRO A 35 9.82 7.81 10.25
CA PRO A 35 8.39 7.53 10.24
C PRO A 35 8.00 6.65 9.05
N VAL A 36 7.04 5.75 9.26
CA VAL A 36 6.46 4.95 8.18
C VAL A 36 5.69 5.85 7.21
N LEU A 37 6.08 5.82 5.93
CA LEU A 37 5.34 6.49 4.85
C LEU A 37 3.94 5.85 4.69
N LEU A 38 2.94 6.65 4.31
CA LEU A 38 1.55 6.21 4.11
C LEU A 38 0.86 5.63 5.36
N LYS A 39 1.31 6.02 6.57
CA LYS A 39 0.71 5.57 7.84
C LYS A 39 -0.82 5.67 7.85
N ALA A 40 -1.39 6.79 7.41
CA ALA A 40 -2.82 7.03 7.43
C ALA A 40 -3.58 6.00 6.58
N ASP A 41 -3.12 5.75 5.35
CA ASP A 41 -3.72 4.79 4.44
C ASP A 41 -3.58 3.34 4.94
N ILE A 42 -2.42 2.98 5.48
CA ILE A 42 -2.17 1.62 6.01
C ILE A 42 -3.05 1.38 7.24
N GLN A 43 -3.19 2.36 8.13
CA GLN A 43 -4.10 2.25 9.28
C GLN A 43 -5.55 2.11 8.82
N ARG A 44 -6.00 2.93 7.87
CA ARG A 44 -7.35 2.83 7.29
C ARG A 44 -7.61 1.45 6.70
N LEU A 45 -6.65 0.91 5.95
CA LEU A 45 -6.73 -0.45 5.40
C LEU A 45 -6.87 -1.50 6.51
N ALA A 46 -6.06 -1.41 7.57
CA ALA A 46 -6.11 -2.35 8.69
C ALA A 46 -7.47 -2.30 9.41
N ASP A 47 -8.02 -1.10 9.62
CA ASP A 47 -9.32 -0.90 10.25
C ASP A 47 -10.44 -1.51 9.41
N GLU A 48 -10.43 -1.29 8.09
CA GLU A 48 -11.39 -1.88 7.17
C GLU A 48 -11.30 -3.41 7.14
N LEU A 49 -10.09 -3.97 7.16
CA LEU A 49 -9.88 -5.43 7.22
C LEU A 49 -10.35 -6.05 8.55
N ALA A 50 -10.39 -5.27 9.62
CA ALA A 50 -10.91 -5.70 10.92
C ALA A 50 -12.46 -5.61 11.00
N SER A 51 -13.12 -5.00 10.01
CA SER A 51 -14.58 -4.84 9.99
C SER A 51 -15.31 -6.19 10.09
N PRO A 52 -16.29 -6.32 11.00
CA PRO A 52 -17.06 -7.55 11.16
C PRO A 52 -17.72 -8.00 9.85
N GLY A 53 -17.54 -9.27 9.50
CA GLY A 53 -18.17 -9.89 8.33
C GLY A 53 -17.39 -9.73 7.02
N LEU A 54 -16.34 -8.89 6.98
CA LEU A 54 -15.41 -8.84 5.86
C LEU A 54 -14.36 -9.96 6.02
N ARG A 55 -14.17 -10.75 4.96
CA ARG A 55 -13.09 -11.75 4.90
C ARG A 55 -12.35 -11.58 3.58
N VAL A 56 -11.10 -11.16 3.64
CA VAL A 56 -10.27 -10.95 2.46
C VAL A 56 -9.25 -12.09 2.33
N SER A 57 -9.15 -12.68 1.13
CA SER A 57 -8.09 -13.61 0.76
C SER A 57 -7.16 -12.93 -0.24
N TRP A 58 -5.90 -12.80 0.13
CA TRP A 58 -4.86 -12.19 -0.70
C TRP A 58 -4.20 -13.25 -1.60
N CYS A 59 -4.08 -12.94 -2.88
CA CYS A 59 -3.45 -13.82 -3.86
C CYS A 59 -2.43 -13.00 -4.66
N HIS A 60 -1.15 -13.24 -4.38
CA HIS A 60 -0.08 -12.62 -5.16
C HIS A 60 -0.04 -13.21 -6.58
N SER A 61 -0.12 -12.35 -7.58
CA SER A 61 0.14 -12.70 -8.98
C SER A 61 1.47 -12.09 -9.38
N PRO A 62 2.44 -12.85 -9.91
CA PRO A 62 3.64 -12.26 -10.49
C PRO A 62 3.25 -11.22 -11.55
N GLY A 63 3.80 -10.01 -11.46
CA GLY A 63 3.53 -8.92 -12.40
C GLY A 63 4.12 -9.22 -13.77
N HIS A 64 3.35 -9.88 -14.63
CA HIS A 64 3.72 -10.23 -16.00
C HIS A 64 2.49 -10.28 -16.91
N ARG A 65 2.74 -10.17 -18.22
CA ARG A 65 1.72 -10.32 -19.28
C ARG A 65 0.97 -11.66 -19.16
N GLY A 66 -0.31 -11.66 -19.53
CA GLY A 66 -1.21 -12.81 -19.55
C GLY A 66 -2.22 -12.83 -18.41
N LYS A 67 -2.36 -11.75 -17.63
CA LYS A 67 -3.36 -11.62 -16.55
C LYS A 67 -4.29 -10.46 -16.83
N TRP A 68 -5.27 -10.70 -17.70
CA TRP A 68 -6.17 -9.65 -18.21
C TRP A 68 -6.68 -8.68 -17.12
N GLY A 69 -7.22 -9.18 -16.00
CA GLY A 69 -7.70 -8.30 -14.93
C GLY A 69 -6.61 -7.45 -14.26
N ASN A 70 -5.40 -7.97 -14.09
CA ASN A 70 -4.26 -7.22 -13.56
C ASN A 70 -3.75 -6.20 -14.57
N GLU A 71 -3.70 -6.56 -15.86
CA GLU A 71 -3.30 -5.66 -16.95
C GLU A 71 -4.29 -4.50 -17.11
N GLN A 72 -5.59 -4.75 -16.94
CA GLN A 72 -6.58 -3.67 -16.95
C GLN A 72 -6.45 -2.77 -15.72
N ALA A 73 -6.17 -3.34 -14.54
CA ALA A 73 -5.90 -2.56 -13.34
C ALA A 73 -4.65 -1.66 -13.50
N ASP A 74 -3.57 -2.20 -14.06
CA ASP A 74 -2.34 -1.46 -14.34
C ASP A 74 -2.56 -0.34 -15.37
N GLN A 75 -3.27 -0.62 -16.47
CA GLN A 75 -3.63 0.41 -17.46
C GLN A 75 -4.43 1.56 -16.85
N LEU A 76 -5.42 1.24 -16.00
CA LEU A 76 -6.23 2.24 -15.32
C LEU A 76 -5.44 3.02 -14.27
N ALA A 77 -4.54 2.35 -13.54
CA ALA A 77 -3.67 3.00 -12.56
C ALA A 77 -2.70 3.98 -13.22
N ASN A 78 -2.07 3.59 -14.33
CA ASN A 78 -1.19 4.46 -15.13
C ASN A 78 -1.96 5.66 -15.70
N ALA A 79 -3.13 5.42 -16.28
CA ALA A 79 -3.98 6.51 -16.76
C ALA A 79 -4.39 7.48 -15.63
N GLY A 80 -4.61 6.96 -14.42
CA GLY A 80 -4.92 7.76 -13.24
C GLY A 80 -3.74 8.59 -12.74
N ALA A 81 -2.52 8.07 -12.83
CA ALA A 81 -1.29 8.77 -12.43
C ALA A 81 -0.99 9.99 -13.32
N ASP A 82 -1.39 9.94 -14.59
CA ASP A 82 -1.24 11.04 -15.54
C ASP A 82 -2.28 12.16 -15.37
N LEU A 83 -3.34 11.94 -14.57
CA LEU A 83 -4.37 12.95 -14.34
C LEU A 83 -3.88 14.03 -13.36
N PRO A 84 -4.35 15.29 -13.50
CA PRO A 84 -4.07 16.34 -12.54
C PRO A 84 -4.52 15.91 -11.15
N HIS A 85 -3.66 16.14 -10.16
CA HIS A 85 -3.99 15.82 -8.79
C HIS A 85 -5.18 16.69 -8.34
N PRO A 86 -6.25 16.11 -7.74
CA PRO A 86 -7.38 16.90 -7.29
C PRO A 86 -6.92 17.92 -6.24
N PRO A 87 -7.43 19.16 -6.28
CA PRO A 87 -7.10 20.14 -5.24
C PRO A 87 -7.54 19.60 -3.87
N ASN A 88 -6.65 19.64 -2.88
CA ASN A 88 -6.79 19.16 -1.48
C ASN A 88 -6.51 17.67 -1.20
N SER A 89 -5.81 16.97 -2.08
CA SER A 89 -5.22 15.68 -1.72
C SER A 89 -4.04 15.88 -0.75
N GLU A 90 -3.87 14.95 0.20
CA GLU A 90 -2.91 15.00 1.32
C GLU A 90 -1.42 14.91 0.91
N GLN A 91 -1.04 15.41 -0.25
CA GLN A 91 0.34 15.44 -0.75
C GLN A 91 1.20 16.58 -0.19
N GLU A 92 0.66 17.51 0.61
CA GLU A 92 1.47 18.54 1.27
C GLU A 92 2.52 17.98 2.24
N ILE A 93 2.44 16.69 2.61
CA ILE A 93 3.40 16.05 3.52
C ILE A 93 4.69 15.63 2.77
N ILE A 94 4.65 15.39 1.46
CA ILE A 94 5.81 14.94 0.66
C ILE A 94 6.41 16.14 -0.09
N GLN A 95 6.75 17.20 0.62
CA GLN A 95 7.42 18.38 0.05
C GLN A 95 8.82 18.63 0.63
N ASN A 96 9.29 17.78 1.55
CA ASN A 96 10.69 17.80 1.96
C ASN A 96 11.48 16.85 1.06
N SER A 97 12.28 17.46 0.19
CA SER A 97 12.97 16.88 -0.97
C SER A 97 14.12 15.92 -0.67
N ASP A 98 14.29 15.47 0.57
CA ASP A 98 15.41 14.61 0.97
C ASP A 98 15.03 13.12 1.05
N ASP A 99 13.73 12.79 1.07
CA ASP A 99 13.22 11.40 1.20
C ASP A 99 12.70 10.82 -0.13
N ALA A 100 12.67 11.60 -1.22
CA ALA A 100 12.09 11.17 -2.51
C ALA A 100 12.83 10.00 -3.17
N ASP A 101 14.10 9.80 -2.81
CA ASP A 101 14.96 8.72 -3.33
C ASP A 101 15.08 7.53 -2.35
N TYR A 102 14.33 7.52 -1.24
CA TYR A 102 14.36 6.42 -0.30
C TYR A 102 13.64 5.19 -0.86
N GLU A 103 14.42 4.23 -1.35
CA GLU A 103 13.93 2.94 -1.79
C GLU A 103 13.56 2.07 -0.58
N PHE A 104 12.26 1.93 -0.32
CA PHE A 104 11.75 1.07 0.75
C PHE A 104 12.01 -0.42 0.43
N THR A 105 12.58 -1.13 1.40
CA THR A 105 12.90 -2.56 1.34
C THR A 105 12.31 -3.33 2.50
N GLU A 106 12.33 -4.65 2.43
CA GLU A 106 11.91 -5.53 3.54
C GLU A 106 12.70 -5.31 4.84
N ASN A 107 13.89 -4.71 4.78
CA ASN A 107 14.71 -4.41 5.96
C ASN A 107 14.19 -3.22 6.77
N ASP A 108 13.29 -2.42 6.20
CA ASP A 108 12.79 -1.20 6.82
C ASP A 108 11.62 -1.44 7.78
N VAL A 109 11.16 -2.69 7.90
CA VAL A 109 9.97 -3.11 8.65
C VAL A 109 10.27 -3.56 10.08
#